data_AF-A0A852Z3D7-F1
#
_entry.id   AF-A0A852Z3D7-F1
#
_cell.length_a   1.000
_cell.length_b   1.000
_cell.length_c   1.000
_cell.angle_alpha   90.00
_cell.angle_beta   90.00
_cell.angle_gamma   90.00
#
_symmetry.space_group_name_H-M   'P 1'
#
loop_
_entity.id
_entity.type
_entity.pdbx_description
1 polymer ?
#
loop_
_entity_poly.entity_id
_entity_poly.type
_entity_poly.pdbx_seq_one_letter_code
_entity_poly.pdbx_strand_id
1 'polypeptide(L)'
;MLVRPLLRLPRTLSAAAGLVTAGSLLVVSPFDFPCVFAAAGLDGPMCGGTRMLEALLRGDLPGALGFNAFAALVLLPLVAALLVACARCELGRGRSFWPSGRRGFACAHLLGGGLVLWTVLRNLPVEPFTVLAT
;
A
#
# COMPACT_ATOMS: atom_id res chain seq x y z
N MET A 1 8.31 14.92 27.78
CA MET A 1 6.87 15.26 27.79
C MET A 1 6.09 14.76 26.56
N LEU A 2 6.69 14.06 25.58
CA LEU A 2 6.00 13.53 24.38
C LEU A 2 5.16 12.25 24.61
N VAL A 3 5.32 11.58 25.76
CA VAL A 3 4.71 10.26 26.01
C VAL A 3 3.20 10.35 26.29
N ARG A 4 2.72 11.46 26.87
CA ARG A 4 1.30 11.68 27.20
C ARG A 4 0.36 11.74 25.98
N PRO A 5 0.70 12.42 24.86
CA PRO A 5 -0.13 12.36 23.66
C PRO A 5 -0.04 11.02 22.92
N LEU A 6 1.09 10.31 22.99
CA LEU A 6 1.25 8.98 22.36
C LEU A 6 0.33 7.93 23.02
N LEU A 7 0.15 7.98 24.34
CA LEU A 7 -0.80 7.13 25.07
C LEU A 7 -2.27 7.35 24.66
N ARG A 8 -2.58 8.45 23.95
CA ARG A 8 -3.93 8.74 23.43
C ARG A 8 -4.16 8.24 22.01
N LEU A 9 -3.17 7.58 21.40
CA LEU A 9 -3.20 7.09 20.02
C LEU A 9 -3.09 5.55 19.93
N PRO A 10 -3.73 4.75 20.79
CA PRO A 10 -3.43 3.32 20.89
C PRO A 10 -3.70 2.61 19.56
N ARG A 11 -4.78 2.92 18.85
CA ARG A 11 -5.10 2.24 17.59
C ARG A 11 -4.15 2.67 16.47
N THR A 12 -3.85 3.96 16.38
CA THR A 12 -2.92 4.46 15.38
C THR A 12 -1.53 3.87 15.57
N LEU A 13 -1.04 3.80 16.82
CA LEU A 13 0.25 3.21 17.14
C LEU A 13 0.27 1.70 16.88
N SER A 14 -0.77 0.96 17.26
CA SER A 14 -0.89 -0.46 16.94
C SER A 14 -0.91 -0.72 15.43
N ALA A 15 -1.64 0.09 14.66
CA ALA A 15 -1.70 -0.03 13.20
C ALA A 15 -0.35 0.27 12.54
N ALA A 16 0.30 1.36 12.96
CA ALA A 16 1.64 1.72 12.48
C ALA A 16 2.67 0.65 12.84
N ALA A 17 2.64 0.14 14.08
CA ALA A 17 3.51 -0.94 14.52
C ALA A 17 3.27 -2.21 13.69
N GLY A 18 2.01 -2.59 13.46
CA GLY A 18 1.66 -3.73 12.61
C GLY A 18 2.16 -3.60 11.18
N LEU A 19 2.02 -2.41 10.57
CA LEU A 19 2.54 -2.12 9.23
C LEU A 19 4.07 -2.20 9.18
N VAL A 20 4.76 -1.64 10.18
CA VAL A 20 6.22 -1.71 10.27
C VAL A 20 6.67 -3.15 10.47
N THR A 21 6.06 -3.90 11.38
CA THR A 21 6.38 -5.32 11.60
C THR A 21 6.16 -6.14 10.34
N ALA A 22 5.02 -5.98 9.66
CA ALA A 22 4.74 -6.67 8.41
C ALA A 22 5.77 -6.31 7.32
N GLY A 23 6.10 -5.01 7.16
CA GLY A 23 7.12 -4.56 6.21
C GLY A 23 8.51 -5.10 6.52
N SER A 24 8.93 -5.10 7.79
CA SER A 24 10.20 -5.68 8.22
C SER A 24 10.25 -7.19 7.98
N LEU A 25 9.14 -7.90 8.20
CA LEU A 25 9.05 -9.33 7.88
C LEU A 25 9.22 -9.59 6.39
N LEU A 26 8.79 -8.68 5.50
CA LEU A 26 9.05 -8.83 4.06
C LEU A 26 10.55 -8.77 3.71
N VAL A 27 11.35 -8.01 4.46
CA VAL A 27 12.80 -7.88 4.21
C VAL A 27 13.60 -9.01 4.87
N VAL A 28 13.16 -9.47 6.03
CA VAL A 28 13.91 -10.45 6.85
C VAL A 28 13.46 -11.89 6.57
N SER A 29 12.24 -12.08 6.05
CA SER A 29 11.71 -13.43 5.78
C SER A 29 12.58 -14.13 4.74
N PRO A 30 13.12 -15.32 5.04
CA PRO A 30 13.83 -16.15 4.06
C PRO A 30 12.87 -16.83 3.06
N PHE A 31 11.56 -16.67 3.24
CA PHE A 31 10.56 -17.19 2.33
C PHE A 31 10.26 -16.14 1.25
N ASP A 32 10.71 -16.43 0.03
CA ASP A 32 10.11 -15.87 -1.18
C ASP A 32 8.67 -16.36 -1.21
N PHE A 33 7.69 -15.51 -0.93
CA PHE A 33 6.28 -15.88 -1.08
C PHE A 33 6.04 -16.18 -2.56
N PRO A 34 5.88 -17.46 -2.97
CA PRO A 34 5.78 -17.79 -4.37
C PRO A 34 4.45 -17.24 -4.87
N CYS A 35 4.53 -16.20 -5.68
CA CYS A 35 3.34 -15.65 -6.31
C CYS A 35 2.80 -16.71 -7.27
N VAL A 36 1.61 -17.24 -7.02
CA VAL A 36 0.97 -18.22 -7.91
C VAL A 36 0.81 -17.69 -9.34
N PHE A 37 0.69 -16.37 -9.49
CA PHE A 37 0.64 -15.69 -10.77
C PHE A 37 2.01 -15.60 -11.46
N ALA A 38 3.11 -15.58 -10.71
CA ALA A 38 4.46 -15.54 -11.30
C ALA A 38 4.77 -16.82 -12.08
N ALA A 39 4.19 -17.97 -11.69
CA ALA A 39 4.28 -19.20 -12.47
C ALA A 39 3.60 -19.09 -13.85
N ALA A 40 2.64 -18.18 -13.99
CA ALA A 40 1.98 -17.86 -15.26
C ALA A 40 2.61 -16.64 -15.97
N GLY A 41 3.74 -16.12 -15.48
CA GLY A 41 4.37 -14.90 -16.00
C GLY A 41 3.57 -13.63 -15.71
N LEU A 42 2.65 -13.66 -14.73
CA LEU A 42 1.78 -12.54 -14.37
C LEU A 42 2.19 -11.93 -13.03
N ASP A 43 2.26 -10.61 -12.98
CA ASP A 43 2.45 -9.87 -11.73
C ASP A 43 1.09 -9.57 -11.09
N GLY A 44 0.76 -10.32 -10.03
CA GLY A 44 -0.44 -10.08 -9.23
C GLY A 44 -0.35 -8.78 -8.40
N PRO A 45 -1.49 -8.20 -7.99
CA PRO A 45 -1.53 -6.92 -7.27
C PRO A 45 -0.79 -6.97 -5.93
N MET A 46 -0.91 -8.10 -5.21
CA MET A 46 -0.24 -8.32 -3.93
C MET A 46 1.25 -8.61 -4.09
N CYS A 47 1.64 -9.41 -5.09
CA CYS A 47 3.03 -9.80 -5.33
C CYS A 47 3.89 -8.61 -5.78
N GLY A 48 3.36 -7.76 -6.66
CA GLY A 48 4.01 -6.51 -7.04
C GLY A 48 4.10 -5.53 -5.88
N GLY A 49 3.09 -5.49 -5.01
CA GLY A 49 3.09 -4.64 -3.81
C GLY A 49 4.16 -5.03 -2.78
N THR A 50 4.41 -6.33 -2.57
CA THR A 50 5.46 -6.79 -1.65
C THR A 50 6.85 -6.48 -2.18
N ARG A 51 7.13 -6.74 -3.46
CA ARG A 51 8.42 -6.38 -4.10
C ARG A 51 8.65 -4.87 -4.14
N MET A 52 7.58 -4.09 -4.36
CA MET A 52 7.63 -2.63 -4.26
C MET A 52 8.04 -2.19 -2.85
N LEU A 53 7.40 -2.71 -1.80
CA LEU A 53 7.76 -2.36 -0.42
C LEU A 53 9.19 -2.76 -0.08
N GLU A 54 9.63 -3.93 -0.53
CA GLU A 54 10.99 -4.40 -0.34
C GLU A 54 12.02 -3.49 -1.03
N ALA A 55 11.78 -3.10 -2.29
CA ALA A 55 12.61 -2.13 -3.00
C ALA A 55 12.67 -0.78 -2.26
N LEU A 56 11.54 -0.27 -1.77
CA LEU A 56 11.50 0.95 -0.95
C LEU A 56 12.34 0.82 0.33
N LEU A 57 12.27 -0.32 1.01
CA LEU A 57 13.03 -0.58 2.25
C LEU A 57 14.53 -0.71 2.00
N ARG A 58 14.94 -1.15 0.81
CA ARG A 58 16.34 -1.14 0.34
C ARG A 58 16.79 0.21 -0.23
N GLY A 59 15.89 1.19 -0.34
CA GLY A 59 16.16 2.53 -0.90
C GLY A 59 16.12 2.61 -2.43
N ASP A 60 15.63 1.57 -3.11
CA ASP A 60 15.49 1.51 -4.57
C ASP A 60 14.12 2.06 -5.02
N LEU A 61 14.05 3.39 -5.18
CA LEU A 61 12.86 4.09 -5.65
C LEU A 61 12.47 3.71 -7.10
N PRO A 62 13.40 3.68 -8.08
CA PRO A 62 13.08 3.26 -9.44
C PRO A 62 12.52 1.83 -9.49
N GLY A 63 13.15 0.88 -8.80
CA GLY A 63 12.68 -0.50 -8.72
C GLY A 63 11.29 -0.59 -8.08
N ALA A 64 11.02 0.18 -7.03
CA ALA A 64 9.70 0.22 -6.41
C ALA A 64 8.59 0.65 -7.39
N LEU A 65 8.85 1.68 -8.21
CA LEU A 65 7.89 2.15 -9.21
C LEU A 65 7.68 1.12 -10.33
N GLY A 66 8.74 0.44 -10.78
CA GLY A 66 8.62 -0.67 -11.74
C GLY A 66 7.80 -1.83 -11.18
N PHE A 67 7.98 -2.17 -9.90
CA PHE A 67 7.22 -3.25 -9.27
C PHE A 67 5.74 -2.93 -9.08
N ASN A 68 5.35 -1.71 -8.68
CA ASN A 68 3.93 -1.32 -8.57
C ASN A 68 3.75 0.20 -8.42
N ALA A 69 3.79 0.96 -9.52
CA ALA A 69 3.62 2.42 -9.47
C ALA A 69 2.27 2.87 -8.87
N PHE A 70 1.16 2.16 -9.14
CA PHE A 70 -0.14 2.52 -8.55
C PHE A 70 -0.11 2.39 -7.02
N ALA A 71 0.42 1.29 -6.49
CA ALA A 71 0.54 1.12 -5.06
C ALA A 71 1.51 2.15 -4.44
N ALA A 72 2.63 2.42 -5.10
CA ALA A 72 3.64 3.36 -4.62
C ALA A 72 3.14 4.81 -4.57
N LEU A 73 2.41 5.24 -5.61
CA LEU A 73 2.01 6.63 -5.78
C LEU A 73 0.61 6.95 -5.24
N VAL A 74 -0.27 5.95 -5.12
CA VAL A 74 -1.66 6.15 -4.70
C VAL A 74 -1.93 5.48 -3.34
N LEU A 75 -1.69 4.17 -3.24
CA LEU A 75 -2.07 3.42 -2.04
C LEU A 75 -1.17 3.74 -0.84
N LEU A 76 0.13 3.87 -1.04
CA LEU A 76 1.08 4.15 0.03
C LEU A 76 0.85 5.54 0.66
N PRO A 77 0.72 6.64 -0.12
CA PRO A 77 0.32 7.94 0.44
C PRO A 77 -1.07 7.92 1.09
N LEU A 78 -2.02 7.16 0.53
CA LEU A 78 -3.34 6.99 1.14
C LEU A 78 -3.25 6.32 2.51
N VAL A 79 -2.46 5.26 2.68
CA VAL A 79 -2.23 4.61 3.97
C VAL A 79 -1.65 5.59 4.98
N ALA A 80 -0.65 6.40 4.56
CA ALA A 80 -0.09 7.45 5.42
C ALA A 80 -1.15 8.50 5.82
N ALA A 81 -1.97 8.96 4.88
CA ALA A 81 -3.06 9.89 5.14
C ALA A 81 -4.11 9.31 6.10
N LEU A 82 -4.42 8.02 5.98
CA LEU A 82 -5.35 7.33 6.87
C LEU A 82 -4.80 7.20 8.29
N LEU A 83 -3.51 6.90 8.46
CA LEU A 83 -2.87 6.90 9.78
C LEU A 83 -2.94 8.29 10.43
N VAL A 84 -2.66 9.36 9.68
CA VAL A 84 -2.80 10.73 10.16
C VAL A 84 -4.25 11.06 10.52
N ALA A 85 -5.22 10.65 9.70
CA ALA A 85 -6.64 10.88 9.96
C ALA A 85 -7.13 10.12 11.19
N CYS A 86 -6.71 8.86 11.38
CA CYS A 86 -6.93 8.07 12.59
C CYS A 86 -6.36 8.79 13.82
N ALA A 87 -5.10 9.25 13.74
CA ALA A 87 -4.47 9.99 14.83
C ALA A 87 -5.28 11.24 15.21
N ARG A 88 -5.74 12.00 14.20
CA ARG A 88 -6.59 13.18 14.43
C ARG A 88 -7.91 12.82 15.09
N CYS A 89 -8.54 11.72 14.71
CA CYS A 89 -9.78 11.26 15.34
C CYS A 89 -9.55 10.86 16.80
N GLU A 90 -8.49 10.10 17.10
CA GLU A 90 -8.15 9.69 18.47
C GLU A 90 -7.77 10.89 19.36
N LEU A 91 -7.19 11.94 18.78
CA LEU A 91 -6.90 13.21 19.48
C LEU A 91 -8.12 14.15 19.60
N GLY A 92 -9.31 13.74 19.12
CA GLY A 92 -10.51 14.57 19.12
C GLY A 92 -10.46 15.76 18.15
N ARG A 93 -9.51 15.77 17.22
CA ARG A 93 -9.30 16.81 16.19
C ARG A 93 -9.86 16.42 14.80
N GLY A 94 -10.59 15.32 14.73
CA GLY A 94 -11.17 14.75 13.52
C GLY A 94 -12.46 14.01 13.83
N ARG A 95 -13.38 14.02 12.86
CA ARG A 95 -14.70 13.35 12.97
C ARG A 95 -14.75 12.01 12.27
N SER A 96 -13.89 11.78 11.28
CA SER A 96 -13.79 10.51 10.57
C SER A 96 -12.42 10.38 9.91
N PHE A 97 -11.92 9.15 9.83
CA PHE A 97 -10.73 8.81 9.05
C PHE A 97 -11.04 8.44 7.60
N TRP A 98 -12.30 8.09 7.30
CA TRP A 98 -12.77 7.70 5.95
C TRP A 98 -14.08 8.43 5.58
N PRO A 99 -14.35 8.76 4.30
CA PRO A 99 -15.65 9.32 3.92
C PRO A 99 -16.80 8.37 4.25
N SER A 100 -17.93 8.90 4.75
CA SER A 100 -19.10 8.08 5.07
C SER A 100 -20.05 7.90 3.86
N GLY A 101 -20.90 6.87 3.94
CA GLY A 101 -21.98 6.62 2.99
C GLY A 101 -21.49 6.38 1.56
N ARG A 102 -22.24 6.91 0.58
CA ARG A 102 -21.97 6.73 -0.87
C ARG A 102 -20.57 7.18 -1.28
N ARG A 103 -20.05 8.25 -0.65
CA ARG A 103 -18.70 8.76 -0.97
C ARG A 103 -17.62 7.76 -0.56
N GLY A 104 -17.73 7.17 0.63
CA GLY A 104 -16.79 6.14 1.08
C GLY A 104 -16.80 4.91 0.20
N PHE A 105 -17.99 4.49 -0.22
CA PHE A 105 -18.16 3.37 -1.15
C PHE A 105 -17.54 3.66 -2.52
N ALA A 106 -17.79 4.85 -3.07
CA ALA A 106 -17.19 5.28 -4.34
C ALA A 106 -15.66 5.35 -4.25
N CYS A 107 -15.09 5.90 -3.18
CA CYS A 107 -13.64 5.91 -2.97
C CYS A 107 -13.07 4.49 -2.93
N ALA A 108 -13.70 3.57 -2.19
CA ALA A 108 -13.24 2.18 -2.12
C ALA A 108 -13.29 1.49 -3.50
N HIS A 109 -14.34 1.73 -4.29
CA HIS A 109 -14.48 1.17 -5.63
C HIS A 109 -13.48 1.75 -6.62
N LEU A 110 -13.21 3.06 -6.55
CA LEU A 110 -12.19 3.70 -7.40
C LEU A 110 -10.79 3.18 -7.08
N LEU A 111 -10.47 2.95 -5.81
CA LEU A 111 -9.18 2.40 -5.41
C LEU A 111 -9.03 0.93 -5.79
N GLY A 112 -10.04 0.11 -5.49
CA GLY A 112 -10.04 -1.31 -5.84
C GLY A 112 -10.06 -1.52 -7.35
N GLY A 113 -10.92 -0.79 -8.06
CA GLY A 113 -10.99 -0.81 -9.52
C GLY A 113 -9.72 -0.27 -10.17
N GLY A 114 -9.12 0.79 -9.62
CA GLY A 114 -7.83 1.33 -10.07
C GLY A 114 -6.68 0.33 -9.89
N LEU A 115 -6.64 -0.38 -8.76
CA LEU A 115 -5.66 -1.43 -8.52
C LEU A 115 -5.82 -2.59 -9.50
N VAL A 116 -7.05 -3.07 -9.71
CA VAL A 116 -7.35 -4.14 -10.68
C VAL A 116 -7.00 -3.70 -12.09
N LEU A 117 -7.41 -2.49 -12.48
CA LEU A 117 -7.12 -1.92 -13.80
C LEU A 117 -5.61 -1.82 -14.02
N TRP A 118 -4.86 -1.31 -13.03
CA TRP A 118 -3.40 -1.27 -13.09
C TRP A 118 -2.80 -2.66 -13.30
N THR A 119 -3.24 -3.65 -12.52
CA THR A 119 -2.79 -5.05 -12.67
C THR A 119 -3.09 -5.59 -14.06
N VAL A 120 -4.26 -5.33 -14.63
CA VAL A 120 -4.59 -5.79 -15.98
C VAL A 120 -3.70 -5.11 -17.02
N LEU A 121 -3.57 -3.78 -16.96
CA LEU A 121 -2.81 -3.01 -17.93
C LEU A 121 -1.33 -3.39 -17.94
N ARG A 122 -0.69 -3.56 -16.78
CA ARG A 122 0.74 -3.91 -16.71
C ARG A 122 1.07 -5.30 -17.25
N ASN A 123 0.08 -6.20 -17.26
CA ASN A 123 0.26 -7.58 -17.73
C ASN A 123 -0.11 -7.71 -19.22
N LEU A 124 -0.47 -6.62 -19.90
CA LEU A 124 -0.91 -6.64 -21.29
C LEU A 124 0.32 -6.56 -22.22
N PRO A 125 0.58 -7.57 -23.08
CA PRO A 125 1.74 -7.61 -23.96
C PRO A 125 1.50 -6.80 -25.24
N VAL A 126 1.03 -5.56 -25.10
CA VAL A 126 0.76 -4.65 -26.22
C VAL A 126 1.28 -3.25 -25.91
N GLU A 127 1.91 -2.61 -26.88
CA GLU A 127 2.34 -1.22 -26.78
C GLU A 127 1.13 -0.30 -26.56
N PRO A 128 1.21 0.74 -25.70
CA PRO A 128 2.39 1.18 -24.94
C PRO A 128 2.52 0.53 -23.55
N PHE A 129 1.70 -0.47 -23.21
CA PHE A 129 1.61 -1.00 -21.84
C PHE A 129 2.77 -1.91 -21.44
N THR A 130 3.56 -2.36 -22.40
CA THR A 130 4.84 -3.08 -22.19
C THR A 130 5.82 -2.30 -21.31
N VAL A 131 5.79 -0.96 -21.34
CA VAL A 131 6.62 -0.11 -20.46
C VAL A 131 6.25 -0.20 -18.97
N LEU A 132 5.10 -0.79 -18.65
CA LEU A 132 4.62 -0.98 -17.27
C LEU A 132 5.03 -2.36 -16.70
N ALA A 133 5.60 -3.23 -17.55
CA ALA A 133 6.07 -4.56 -17.17
C ALA A 133 7.56 -4.59 -16.78
N THR A 134 8.28 -3.47 -16.95
CA THR A 134 9.70 -3.28 -16.56
C THR A 134 9.84 -2.79 -15.14
#